data_AF-A0A2V7RQ65-F1
#
_entry.id   AF-A0A2V7RQ65-F1
#
_cell.length_a   1.000
_cell.length_b   1.000
_cell.length_c   1.000
_cell.angle_alpha   90.00
_cell.angle_beta   90.00
_cell.angle_gamma   90.00
#
_symmetry.space_group_name_H-M   'P 1'
#
loop_
_entity.id
_entity.type
_entity.pdbx_description
1 polymer ?
#
loop_
_entity_poly.entity_id
_entity_poly.type
_entity_poly.pdbx_seq_one_letter_code
_entity_poly.pdbx_strand_id
1 'polypeptide(L)'
;MRADNRGIALLEVLAAVAILGVAGIALVELVAGGTRAVATARAREQELGDEDRLLAAYTLLRREDLDRRLGDREVGPYVVNVQRPERTLYRIAIRRKEAPQVEELVTVVYRAEVRRAP
;
A
#
# COMPACT_ATOMS: atom_id res chain seq x y z
N MET A 1 -12.06 -47.11 46.69
CA MET A 1 -12.38 -45.68 46.48
C MET A 1 -11.19 -44.74 46.23
N ARG A 2 -9.91 -45.14 46.37
CA ARG A 2 -8.77 -44.25 45.99
C ARG A 2 -8.32 -44.34 44.52
N ALA A 3 -8.74 -45.39 43.79
CA ALA A 3 -8.36 -45.59 42.39
C ALA A 3 -9.20 -44.78 41.39
N ASP A 4 -10.51 -44.62 41.64
CA ASP A 4 -11.41 -43.86 40.74
C ASP A 4 -11.03 -42.38 40.63
N ASN A 5 -10.71 -41.72 41.75
CA ASN A 5 -10.28 -40.31 41.74
C ASN A 5 -8.95 -40.09 40.98
N ARG A 6 -8.08 -41.10 40.90
CA ARG A 6 -6.82 -41.01 40.15
C ARG A 6 -7.05 -41.05 38.63
N GLY A 7 -8.00 -41.84 38.16
CA GLY A 7 -8.36 -41.89 36.74
C GLY A 7 -8.97 -40.57 36.26
N ILE A 8 -9.86 -39.99 37.09
CA ILE A 8 -10.48 -38.69 36.81
C ILE A 8 -9.43 -37.57 36.76
N ALA A 9 -8.49 -37.54 37.71
CA ALA A 9 -7.42 -36.55 37.74
C ALA A 9 -6.51 -36.62 36.51
N LEU A 10 -6.18 -37.82 36.03
CA LEU A 10 -5.37 -37.97 34.81
C LEU A 10 -6.12 -37.48 33.56
N LEU A 11 -7.41 -37.79 33.46
CA LEU A 11 -8.26 -37.31 32.36
C LEU A 11 -8.36 -35.78 32.37
N GLU A 12 -8.52 -35.19 33.55
CA GLU A 12 -8.60 -33.74 33.72
C GLU A 12 -7.30 -33.05 33.28
N VAL A 13 -6.14 -33.61 33.66
CA VAL A 13 -4.83 -33.09 33.22
C VAL A 13 -4.67 -33.23 31.70
N LEU A 14 -5.05 -34.36 31.11
CA LEU A 14 -4.98 -34.56 29.67
C LEU A 14 -5.89 -33.60 28.92
N ALA A 15 -7.11 -33.38 29.42
CA ALA A 15 -8.04 -32.40 28.86
C ALA A 15 -7.49 -30.97 28.96
N ALA A 16 -6.95 -30.59 30.11
CA ALA A 16 -6.34 -29.27 30.32
C ALA A 16 -5.14 -29.05 29.38
N VAL A 17 -4.25 -30.04 29.24
CA VAL A 17 -3.11 -29.98 28.33
C VAL A 17 -3.55 -29.91 26.87
N ALA A 18 -4.59 -30.66 26.48
CA ALA A 18 -5.14 -30.59 25.13
C ALA A 18 -5.72 -29.20 24.82
N ILE A 19 -6.51 -28.64 25.74
CA ILE A 19 -7.07 -27.28 25.62
C ILE A 19 -5.94 -26.26 25.52
N LEU A 20 -4.93 -26.35 26.38
CA LEU A 20 -3.76 -25.47 26.35
C LEU A 20 -2.97 -25.59 25.05
N GLY A 21 -2.82 -26.81 24.52
CA GLY A 21 -2.16 -27.05 23.25
C GLY A 21 -2.88 -26.37 22.08
N VAL A 22 -4.20 -26.56 21.98
CA VAL A 22 -5.02 -25.94 20.93
C VAL A 22 -5.01 -24.41 21.06
N ALA A 23 -5.19 -23.89 22.27
CA ALA A 23 -5.15 -22.45 22.52
C ALA A 23 -3.78 -21.84 22.20
N GLY A 24 -2.69 -22.54 22.55
CA GLY A 24 -1.32 -22.12 22.25
C GLY A 24 -1.05 -22.06 20.74
N ILE A 25 -1.47 -23.08 20.00
CA ILE A 25 -1.32 -23.10 18.53
C ILE A 25 -2.09 -21.94 17.90
N ALA A 26 -3.37 -21.76 18.28
CA ALA A 26 -4.19 -20.68 17.77
C ALA A 26 -3.59 -19.29 18.05
N LEU A 27 -3.01 -19.09 19.25
CA LEU A 27 -2.35 -17.84 19.60
C LEU A 27 -1.09 -17.60 18.74
N VAL A 28 -0.28 -18.63 18.51
CA VAL A 28 0.92 -18.52 17.65
C VAL A 28 0.53 -18.17 16.22
N GLU A 29 -0.50 -18.81 15.68
CA GLU A 29 -1.00 -18.52 14.33
C GLU A 29 -1.53 -17.09 14.22
N LEU A 30 -2.27 -16.62 15.23
CA LEU A 30 -2.78 -15.25 15.27
C LEU A 30 -1.62 -14.23 15.28
N VAL A 31 -0.61 -14.43 16.12
CA VAL A 31 0.56 -13.56 16.20
C VAL A 31 1.37 -13.59 14.90
N ALA A 32 1.59 -14.77 14.32
CA ALA A 32 2.28 -14.92 13.05
C ALA A 32 1.50 -14.27 11.90
N GLY A 33 0.17 -14.40 11.89
CA GLY A 33 -0.71 -13.73 10.94
C GLY A 33 -0.63 -12.21 11.07
N GLY A 34 -0.73 -11.69 12.30
CA GLY A 34 -0.65 -10.26 12.59
C GLY A 34 0.70 -9.64 12.20
N THR A 35 1.81 -10.30 12.51
CA THR A 35 3.15 -9.81 12.14
C THR A 35 3.35 -9.77 10.62
N ARG A 36 2.90 -10.80 9.89
CA ARG A 36 2.92 -10.80 8.42
C ARG A 36 2.07 -9.68 7.84
N ALA A 37 0.85 -9.49 8.34
CA ALA A 37 -0.05 -8.43 7.89
C ALA A 37 0.56 -7.04 8.08
N VAL A 38 1.18 -6.78 9.25
CA VAL A 38 1.88 -5.53 9.52
C VAL A 38 3.09 -5.33 8.61
N ALA A 39 3.87 -6.38 8.37
CA ALA A 39 5.02 -6.31 7.46
C ALA A 39 4.58 -5.95 6.02
N THR A 40 3.52 -6.60 5.52
CA THR A 40 2.96 -6.29 4.20
C THR A 40 2.37 -4.89 4.13
N ALA A 41 1.68 -4.44 5.18
CA ALA A 41 1.12 -3.09 5.24
C ALA A 41 2.24 -2.03 5.21
N ARG A 42 3.30 -2.21 6.00
CA ARG A 42 4.45 -1.29 6.02
C ARG A 42 5.17 -1.23 4.68
N ALA A 43 5.36 -2.37 4.01
CA ALA A 43 5.95 -2.37 2.67
C ALA A 43 5.08 -1.54 1.70
N ARG A 44 3.76 -1.71 1.74
CA ARG A 44 2.84 -0.94 0.90
C ARG A 44 2.82 0.56 1.24
N GLU A 45 2.87 0.91 2.52
CA GLU A 45 2.95 2.31 2.96
C GLU A 45 4.24 2.99 2.49
N GLN A 46 5.37 2.28 2.53
CA GLN A 46 6.63 2.81 2.02
C GLN A 46 6.55 3.08 0.52
N GLU A 47 5.99 2.15 -0.25
CA GLU A 47 5.81 2.33 -1.68
C GLU A 47 4.86 3.49 -2.02
N LEU A 48 3.72 3.59 -1.32
CA LEU A 48 2.80 4.72 -1.46
C LEU A 48 3.47 6.06 -1.11
N GLY A 49 4.35 6.07 -0.10
CA GLY A 49 5.10 7.26 0.27
C GLY A 49 6.09 7.72 -0.81
N ASP A 50 6.67 6.78 -1.56
CA ASP A 50 7.55 7.11 -2.69
C ASP A 50 6.74 7.60 -3.91
N GLU A 51 5.59 6.99 -4.18
CA GLU A 51 4.65 7.44 -5.21
C GLU A 51 4.10 8.85 -4.91
N ASP A 52 3.72 9.12 -3.67
CA ASP A 52 3.23 10.44 -3.23
C ASP A 52 4.31 11.51 -3.35
N ARG A 53 5.55 11.21 -2.96
CA ARG A 53 6.69 12.13 -3.17
C ARG A 53 6.92 12.43 -4.66
N LEU A 54 6.81 11.43 -5.52
CA LEU A 54 6.91 11.61 -6.97
C LEU A 54 5.76 12.47 -7.51
N LEU A 55 4.53 12.21 -7.06
CA LEU A 55 3.36 12.99 -7.43
C LEU A 55 3.52 14.45 -7.00
N ALA A 56 3.93 14.69 -5.76
CA ALA A 56 4.20 16.01 -5.21
C ALA A 56 5.29 16.75 -6.01
N ALA A 57 6.36 16.07 -6.41
CA ALA A 57 7.38 16.67 -7.28
C ALA A 57 6.78 17.13 -8.62
N TYR A 58 5.89 16.33 -9.20
CA TYR A 58 5.20 16.65 -10.45
C TYR A 58 4.16 17.77 -10.28
N THR A 59 3.46 17.83 -9.14
CA THR A 59 2.51 18.92 -8.86
C THR A 59 3.18 20.26 -8.60
N LEU A 60 4.49 20.31 -8.38
CA LEU A 60 5.28 21.54 -8.27
C LEU A 60 5.85 22.02 -9.61
N LEU A 61 5.75 21.22 -10.68
CA LEU A 61 6.27 21.59 -11.99
C LEU A 61 5.52 22.78 -12.60
N ARG A 62 6.26 23.62 -13.33
CA ARG A 62 5.68 24.72 -14.11
C ARG A 62 4.97 24.17 -15.35
N ARG A 63 4.10 25.00 -15.95
CA ARG A 63 3.35 24.65 -17.17
C ARG A 63 4.25 24.15 -18.29
N GLU A 64 5.37 24.83 -18.54
CA GLU A 64 6.34 24.47 -19.59
C GLU A 64 7.01 23.11 -19.35
N ASP A 65 7.23 22.76 -18.08
CA ASP A 65 7.81 21.47 -17.71
C ASP A 65 6.81 20.33 -17.86
N LEU A 66 5.54 20.59 -17.55
CA LEU A 66 4.45 19.63 -17.77
C LEU A 66 4.16 19.43 -19.25
N ASP A 67 4.17 20.50 -20.05
CA ASP A 67 4.01 20.42 -21.50
C ASP A 67 5.13 19.60 -22.16
N ARG A 68 6.38 19.74 -21.69
CA ARG A 68 7.51 18.91 -22.13
C ARG A 68 7.41 17.44 -21.71
N ARG A 69 6.50 17.12 -20.79
CA ARG A 69 6.34 15.79 -20.18
C ARG A 69 5.02 15.12 -20.54
N LEU A 70 4.27 15.67 -21.49
CA LEU A 70 3.03 15.06 -21.97
C LEU A 70 3.28 13.65 -22.50
N GLY A 71 2.33 12.75 -22.21
CA GLY A 71 2.45 11.33 -22.49
C GLY A 71 3.08 10.54 -21.34
N ASP A 72 3.59 9.36 -21.66
CA ASP A 72 4.21 8.46 -20.71
C ASP A 72 5.69 8.74 -20.51
N ARG A 73 6.13 8.73 -19.25
CA ARG A 73 7.54 8.85 -18.91
C ARG A 73 7.93 7.93 -17.78
N GLU A 74 8.96 7.14 -18.02
CA GLU A 74 9.53 6.28 -16.98
C GLU A 74 10.37 7.09 -15.99
N VAL A 75 10.15 6.85 -14.69
CA VAL A 75 10.90 7.43 -13.58
C VAL A 75 11.16 6.33 -12.56
N GLY A 76 12.35 5.71 -12.66
CA GLY A 76 12.69 4.57 -11.82
C GLY A 76 11.72 3.38 -12.05
N PRO A 77 11.06 2.86 -10.99
CA PRO A 77 10.09 1.76 -11.11
C PRO A 77 8.69 2.24 -11.57
N TYR A 78 8.49 3.55 -11.70
CA TYR A 78 7.20 4.14 -12.03
C TYR A 78 7.13 4.59 -13.49
N VAL A 79 5.92 4.65 -14.02
CA VAL A 79 5.56 5.34 -15.25
C VAL A 79 4.61 6.47 -14.88
N VAL A 80 4.98 7.70 -15.22
CA VAL A 80 4.15 8.88 -15.02
C VAL A 80 3.52 9.24 -16.36
N ASN A 81 2.20 9.25 -16.41
CA ASN A 81 1.43 9.70 -17.56
C ASN A 81 0.93 11.12 -17.29
N VAL A 82 1.35 12.08 -18.11
CA VAL A 82 0.85 13.46 -18.05
C VAL A 82 -0.05 13.69 -19.25
N GLN A 83 -1.30 14.06 -18.99
CA GLN A 83 -2.27 14.43 -20.01
C GLN A 83 -2.68 15.88 -19.81
N ARG A 84 -3.17 16.49 -20.89
CA ARG A 84 -3.74 17.83 -20.87
C ARG A 84 -5.20 17.77 -21.36
N PRO A 85 -6.16 17.41 -20.48
CA PRO A 85 -7.56 17.33 -20.87
C PRO A 85 -8.11 18.70 -21.30
N GLU A 86 -7.66 19.78 -20.65
CA GLU A 86 -8.00 21.14 -21.00
C GLU A 86 -6.76 22.03 -21.04
N ARG A 87 -6.86 23.20 -21.69
CA ARG A 87 -5.72 24.11 -21.85
C ARG A 87 -5.02 24.47 -20.53
N THR A 88 -5.75 24.57 -19.43
CA THR A 88 -5.20 24.93 -18.12
C THR A 88 -5.17 23.77 -17.12
N LEU A 89 -5.60 22.57 -17.51
CA LEU A 89 -5.66 21.41 -16.63
C LEU A 89 -4.69 20.33 -17.10
N TYR A 90 -3.92 19.82 -16.16
CA TYR A 90 -3.05 18.67 -16.37
C TYR A 90 -3.49 17.54 -15.47
N ARG A 91 -3.69 16.37 -16.05
CA ARG A 91 -3.91 15.13 -15.31
C ARG A 91 -2.57 14.42 -15.22
N ILE A 92 -2.17 14.06 -14.00
CA ILE A 92 -0.92 13.36 -13.73
C ILE A 92 -1.32 12.03 -13.07
N ALA A 93 -1.01 10.93 -13.75
CA ALA A 93 -1.25 9.59 -13.25
C ALA A 93 0.08 8.86 -13.07
N ILE A 94 0.25 8.21 -11.93
CA ILE A 94 1.40 7.37 -11.61
C ILE A 94 0.93 5.92 -11.59
N ARG A 95 1.70 5.08 -12.28
CA ARG A 95 1.52 3.63 -12.32
C ARG A 95 2.85 2.94 -12.19
N ARG A 96 2.84 1.67 -11.79
CA ARG A 96 4.04 0.83 -11.77
C ARG A 96 4.33 0.24 -13.14
N LYS A 97 5.61 -0.01 -13.40
CA LYS A 97 6.06 -0.73 -14.61
C LYS A 97 5.54 -2.15 -14.64
N GLU A 98 5.45 -2.80 -13.49
CA GLU A 98 5.01 -4.19 -13.35
C GLU A 98 3.49 -4.32 -13.55
N ALA A 99 2.72 -3.26 -13.32
CA ALA A 99 1.27 -3.23 -13.43
C ALA A 99 0.78 -1.98 -14.20
N PRO A 100 1.08 -1.87 -15.52
CA PRO A 100 0.84 -0.65 -16.28
C PRO A 100 -0.66 -0.35 -16.53
N GLN A 101 -1.54 -1.29 -16.18
CA GLN A 101 -2.99 -1.15 -16.32
C GLN A 101 -3.66 -0.53 -15.08
N VAL A 102 -2.95 -0.43 -13.95
CA VAL A 102 -3.49 0.10 -12.70
C VAL A 102 -2.87 1.47 -12.45
N GLU A 103 -3.71 2.51 -12.44
CA GLU A 103 -3.30 3.84 -11.97
C GLU A 103 -3.39 3.85 -10.44
N GLU A 104 -2.25 3.93 -9.77
CA GLU A 104 -2.20 3.89 -8.30
C GLU A 104 -2.51 5.24 -7.68
N LEU A 105 -1.98 6.31 -8.28
CA LEU A 105 -2.16 7.68 -7.81
C LEU A 105 -2.45 8.60 -8.99
N VAL A 106 -3.52 9.40 -8.86
CA VAL A 106 -3.95 10.33 -9.90
C VAL A 106 -4.28 11.66 -9.26
N THR A 107 -3.81 12.74 -9.90
CA THR A 107 -4.20 14.11 -9.52
C THR A 107 -4.42 14.98 -10.74
N VAL A 108 -5.12 16.09 -10.53
CA VAL A 108 -5.34 17.12 -11.54
C VAL A 108 -4.81 18.44 -11.01
N VAL A 109 -3.93 19.07 -11.78
CA VAL A 109 -3.34 20.36 -11.41
C VAL A 109 -3.75 21.44 -12.40
N TYR A 110 -4.15 22.58 -11.85
CA TYR A 110 -4.43 23.77 -12.63
C TYR A 110 -3.16 24.59 -12.87
N ARG A 111 -2.99 25.08 -14.10
CA ARG A 111 -1.93 25.99 -14.53
C ARG A 111 -2.51 27.08 -15.42
N ALA A 112 -2.57 28.30 -14.90
CA ALA A 112 -3.02 29.47 -15.64
C ALA A 112 -2.24 29.67 -16.95
N GLU A 113 -2.88 30.28 -17.93
CA GLU A 113 -2.20 30.78 -19.13
C GLU A 113 -1.41 32.03 -18.76
N VAL A 114 -0.14 32.09 -19.19
CA VAL A 114 0.61 33.35 -19.14
C VAL A 114 -0.06 34.28 -20.15
N ARG A 115 -0.93 35.18 -19.68
CA ARG A 115 -1.40 36.30 -20.50
C ARG A 115 -0.17 37.14 -20.84
N ARG A 116 0.30 37.07 -22.08
CA ARG A 116 1.19 38.12 -22.60
C ARG A 116 0.34 39.40 -22.65
N ALA A 117 0.67 40.36 -21.80
CA ALA A 117 0.13 41.71 -21.92
C ALA A 117 0.55 42.28 -23.30
N PRO A 118 -0.31 43.08 -23.94
CA PRO A 118 -0.06 43.65 -25.26
C PRO A 118 1.15 44.60 -25.29
#